data_AF-A0A960R010-F1
#
_entry.id   AF-A0A960R010-F1
#
_cell.length_a   1.000
_cell.length_b   1.000
_cell.length_c   1.000
_cell.angle_alpha   90.00
_cell.angle_beta   90.00
_cell.angle_gamma   90.00
#
_symmetry.space_group_name_H-M   'P 1'
#
loop_
_entity.id
_entity.type
_entity.pdbx_description
1 polymer ?
#
loop_
_entity_poly.entity_id
_entity_poly.type
_entity_poly.pdbx_seq_one_letter_code
_entity_poly.pdbx_strand_id
1 'polypeptide(L)' 'MIELLDLKVDVVFKDFFGDKSSKQILESFINSVLELEGDDIIEVEEFLDPRK' A
#
# COMPACT_ATOMS: atom_id res chain seq x y z
N MET A 1 -2.26 12.86 -13.81
CA MET A 1 -3.23 11.87 -14.35
C MET A 1 -2.78 10.54 -13.79
N ILE A 2 -3.45 10.04 -12.74
CA ILE A 2 -3.11 8.74 -12.17
C ILE A 2 -3.66 7.73 -13.17
N GLU A 3 -2.77 7.06 -13.90
CA GLU A 3 -3.16 5.90 -14.70
C GLU A 3 -3.78 4.91 -13.72
N LEU A 4 -5.06 4.58 -13.93
CA LEU A 4 -5.72 3.50 -13.23
C LEU A 4 -4.87 2.25 -13.49
N LEU A 5 -4.07 1.87 -12.49
CA LEU A 5 -3.39 0.58 -12.42
C LEU A 5 -4.44 -0.46 -12.82
N ASP A 6 -4.12 -1.19 -13.88
CA ASP A 6 -4.96 -2.22 -14.50
C ASP A 6 -5.85 -2.91 -13.45
N LEU A 7 -7.16 -3.03 -13.70
CA LEU A 7 -8.15 -3.54 -12.73
C LEU A 7 -7.71 -4.85 -12.05
N LYS A 8 -6.92 -5.67 -12.75
CA LYS A 8 -6.33 -6.89 -12.19
C LYS A 8 -5.25 -6.61 -11.13
N VAL A 9 -4.40 -5.63 -11.37
CA VAL A 9 -3.39 -5.17 -10.41
C VAL A 9 -4.10 -4.62 -9.17
N ASP A 10 -5.17 -3.87 -9.34
CA ASP A 10 -5.96 -3.34 -8.22
C ASP A 10 -6.62 -4.46 -7.39
N VAL A 11 -7.16 -5.53 -8.01
CA VAL A 11 -7.70 -6.70 -7.30
C VAL A 11 -6.62 -7.45 -6.54
N VAL A 12 -5.48 -7.76 -7.18
CA VAL A 12 -4.38 -8.49 -6.52
C VAL A 12 -3.78 -7.66 -5.39
N PHE A 13 -3.62 -6.36 -5.59
CA PHE A 13 -3.15 -5.44 -4.57
C PHE A 13 -4.10 -5.39 -3.37
N LYS A 14 -5.42 -5.34 -3.62
CA LYS A 14 -6.44 -5.40 -2.57
C LYS A 14 -6.49 -6.75 -1.85
N ASP A 15 -6.26 -7.87 -2.53
CA ASP A 15 -6.23 -9.18 -1.88
C ASP A 15 -4.98 -9.37 -1.01
N PHE A 16 -3.83 -8.82 -1.43
CA PHE A 16 -2.59 -8.90 -0.66
C PHE A 16 -2.52 -7.88 0.48
N PHE A 17 -2.90 -6.63 0.22
CA PHE A 17 -2.72 -5.53 1.16
C PHE A 17 -4.01 -5.05 1.82
N GLY A 18 -5.18 -5.50 1.38
CA GLY A 18 -6.47 -5.08 1.95
C GLY A 18 -6.77 -5.65 3.33
N ASP A 19 -5.95 -6.59 3.85
CA ASP A 19 -6.02 -7.03 5.23
C ASP A 19 -5.10 -6.18 6.13
N LYS A 20 -5.59 -5.83 7.32
CA LYS A 20 -4.85 -5.06 8.34
C LYS A 20 -3.57 -5.79 8.79
N SER A 21 -3.53 -7.11 8.69
CA SER A 21 -2.33 -7.91 8.96
C SER A 21 -1.16 -7.60 8.02
N SER A 22 -1.46 -7.05 6.83
CA SER A 22 -0.48 -6.79 5.77
C SER A 22 0.02 -5.35 5.75
N LYS A 23 -0.40 -4.52 6.74
CA LYS A 23 -0.02 -3.10 6.83
C LYS A 23 1.50 -2.90 6.83
N GLN A 24 2.22 -3.63 7.68
CA GLN A 24 3.69 -3.53 7.78
C GLN A 24 4.38 -3.93 6.47
N ILE A 25 3.81 -4.90 5.75
CA ILE A 25 4.35 -5.36 4.47
C ILE A 25 4.12 -4.29 3.41
N LEU A 26 2.95 -3.64 3.40
CA LEU A 26 2.67 -2.54 2.48
C LEU A 26 3.59 -1.34 2.76
N GLU A 27 3.70 -0.94 4.02
CA GLU A 27 4.59 0.15 4.45
C GLU A 27 6.03 -0.12 4.00
N SER A 28 6.55 -1.31 4.28
CA SER A 28 7.90 -1.70 3.87
C SER A 28 8.06 -1.72 2.34
N PHE A 29 7.05 -2.23 1.61
CA PHE A 29 7.07 -2.25 0.14
C PHE A 29 7.09 -0.84 -0.45
N ILE A 30 6.20 0.06 0.00
CA ILE A 30 6.12 1.44 -0.50
C ILE A 30 7.44 2.17 -0.21
N ASN A 31 7.94 2.11 1.03
CA ASN A 31 9.18 2.79 1.39
C ASN A 31 10.37 2.22 0.61
N SER A 32 10.42 0.91 0.37
CA SER A 32 11.47 0.30 -0.44
C SER A 32 11.40 0.68 -1.92
N VAL A 33 10.20 0.78 -2.51
CA VAL A 33 10.02 1.13 -3.93
C VAL A 33 10.30 2.62 -4.18
N LEU A 34 10.00 3.47 -3.19
CA LEU A 34 10.22 4.91 -3.26
C LEU A 34 11.59 5.33 -2.70
N GLU A 35 12.40 4.37 -2.23
CA GLU A 35 13.73 4.60 -1.64
C GLU A 35 13.69 5.62 -0.48
N LEU A 36 12.64 5.54 0.36
CA LEU A 36 12.45 6.41 1.52
C LEU A 36 13.13 5.82 2.75
N GLU A 37 13.93 6.63 3.43
CA GLU A 37 14.72 6.23 4.60
C GLU A 37 14.73 7.33 5.68
N GLY A 38 15.04 6.94 6.92
CA GLY A 38 15.16 7.89 8.04
C GLY A 38 13.85 8.61 8.34
N ASP A 39 13.89 9.94 8.37
CA ASP A 39 12.74 10.78 8.68
C ASP A 39 11.74 10.90 7.51
N ASP A 40 12.11 10.41 6.32
CA ASP A 40 11.28 10.47 5.10
C ASP A 40 10.38 9.24 4.91
N ILE A 41 10.43 8.28 5.84
CA ILE A 41 9.64 7.04 5.80
C ILE A 41 8.14 7.37 5.91
N ILE A 42 7.34 6.74 5.05
CA ILE A 42 5.88 6.77 5.14
C ILE A 42 5.42 5.75 6.18
N GLU A 43 4.76 6.25 7.22
CA GLU A 43 3.97 5.44 8.16
C GLU A 43 2.49 5.51 7.76
N VAL A 44 1.87 4.36 7.51
CA VAL A 44 0.46 4.30 7.10
C VAL A 44 -0.41 4.33 8.36
N GLU A 45 -0.81 5.50 8.85
CA GLU A 45 -1.58 5.61 10.10
C GLU A 45 -2.90 4.80 10.07
N GLU A 46 -3.73 5.00 9.04
CA GLU A 46 -5.05 4.38 8.94
C GLU A 46 -5.23 3.67 7.59
N PHE A 47 -5.52 2.37 7.67
CA PHE A 47 -5.97 1.59 6.52
C PHE A 47 -7.46 1.84 6.32
N LEU A 48 -7.81 2.59 5.28
CA LEU A 48 -9.18 2.64 4.81
C LEU A 48 -9.50 1.29 4.18
N ASP A 49 -10.33 0.49 4.88
CA ASP A 49 -10.88 -0.73 4.32
C ASP A 49 -11.81 -0.35 3.16
N PRO A 50 -11.45 -0.63 1.90
CA PRO A 50 -12.27 -0.23 0.76
C PRO A 50 -13.57 -1.05 0.65
N ARG A 51 -13.77 -2.06 1.52
CA ARG A 51 -14.99 -2.87 1.61
C ARG A 51 -16.02 -2.29 2.59
N LYS A 52 -15.70 -1.21 3.30
CA LYS A 52 -16.62 -0.46 4.17
C LYS A 52 -17.15 0.82 3.52
#